data_AF-A0A2A7H0Y2-F1
#
_entry.id   AF-A0A2A7H0Y2-F1
#
_cell.length_a   1.000
_cell.length_b   1.000
_cell.length_c   1.000
_cell.angle_alpha   90.00
_cell.angle_beta   90.00
_cell.angle_gamma   90.00
#
_symmetry.space_group_name_H-M   'P 1'
#
loop_
_entity.id
_entity.type
_entity.pdbx_description
1 polymer ?
#
loop_
_entity_poly.entity_id
_entity_poly.type
_entity_poly.pdbx_seq_one_letter_code
_entity_poly.pdbx_strand_id
1 'polypeptide(L)'
;MVYDTKVISWNEALKQLQRRYTNQPVNRKQFEDVELMEFFRDNDYISLPTHISGLSTKRFTSYSIFTTEDKDRKVGTLIIEYLEDDTDVLRIEQLYFV
;
A
#
# COMPACT_ATOMS: atom_id res chain seq x y z
N MET A 1 -13.20 -6.60 -30.18
CA MET A 1 -12.45 -7.69 -29.55
C MET A 1 -11.64 -7.10 -28.42
N VAL A 2 -11.88 -7.66 -27.23
CA VAL A 2 -11.25 -7.53 -25.91
C VAL A 2 -10.15 -6.48 -25.80
N TYR A 3 -10.40 -5.46 -24.98
CA TYR A 3 -9.37 -4.53 -24.50
C TYR A 3 -8.24 -5.35 -23.87
N ASP A 4 -7.07 -5.34 -24.51
CA ASP A 4 -5.78 -5.72 -23.92
C ASP A 4 -5.40 -4.63 -22.89
N THR A 5 -6.20 -4.50 -21.83
CA THR A 5 -5.91 -3.62 -20.71
C THR A 5 -4.94 -4.33 -19.79
N LYS A 6 -3.65 -4.10 -20.07
CA LYS A 6 -2.48 -4.24 -19.18
C LYS A 6 -2.75 -5.01 -17.88
N VAL A 7 -2.47 -6.31 -17.89
CA VAL A 7 -2.15 -7.03 -16.66
C VAL A 7 -0.80 -6.50 -16.17
N ILE A 8 -0.82 -5.48 -15.31
CA ILE A 8 0.38 -4.99 -14.63
C ILE A 8 0.75 -6.02 -13.56
N SER A 9 1.99 -6.51 -13.57
CA SER A 9 2.43 -7.44 -12.53
C SER A 9 2.49 -6.74 -11.18
N TRP A 10 2.24 -7.45 -10.08
CA TRP A 10 2.32 -6.90 -8.72
C TRP A 10 3.65 -6.18 -8.46
N ASN A 11 4.76 -6.71 -8.97
CA ASN A 11 6.09 -6.10 -8.84
C ASN A 11 6.18 -4.72 -9.48
N GLU A 12 5.48 -4.49 -10.59
CA GLU A 12 5.41 -3.18 -11.24
C GLU A 12 4.50 -2.23 -10.47
N ALA A 13 3.35 -2.72 -9.98
CA ALA A 13 2.46 -1.94 -9.12
C ALA A 13 3.20 -1.47 -7.85
N LEU A 14 3.91 -2.36 -7.16
CA LEU A 14 4.70 -2.02 -5.97
C LEU A 14 5.74 -0.93 -6.26
N LYS A 15 6.44 -1.02 -7.39
CA LYS A 15 7.42 0.01 -7.81
C LYS A 15 6.76 1.36 -8.06
N GLN A 16 5.55 1.38 -8.65
CA GLN A 16 4.80 2.62 -8.86
C GLN A 16 4.36 3.22 -7.52
N LEU A 17 3.84 2.40 -6.60
CA LEU A 17 3.45 2.82 -5.26
C LEU A 17 4.65 3.43 -4.51
N GLN A 18 5.80 2.74 -4.50
CA GLN A 18 7.03 3.22 -3.88
C GLN A 18 7.49 4.57 -4.46
N ARG A 19 7.54 4.69 -5.79
CA ARG A 19 7.94 5.95 -6.44
C ARG A 19 6.99 7.09 -6.14
N ARG A 20 5.69 6.81 -6.04
CA ARG A 20 4.66 7.83 -5.86
C ARG A 20 4.64 8.37 -4.44
N TYR A 21 4.90 7.54 -3.43
CA TYR A 21 4.58 7.90 -2.04
C TYR A 21 5.79 7.96 -1.10
N THR A 22 6.91 7.30 -1.39
CA THR A 22 8.10 7.40 -0.53
C THR A 22 8.60 8.85 -0.44
N ASN A 23 8.92 9.30 0.78
CA ASN A 23 9.30 10.66 1.18
C ASN A 23 8.25 11.74 0.93
N GLN A 24 7.03 11.38 0.51
CA GLN A 24 5.96 12.35 0.34
C GLN A 24 5.32 12.71 1.67
N PRO A 25 4.99 14.00 1.90
CA PRO A 25 4.11 14.39 2.99
C PRO A 25 2.70 13.86 2.71
N VAL A 26 2.08 13.26 3.71
CA VAL A 26 0.76 12.64 3.56
C VAL A 26 -0.13 12.96 4.76
N ASN A 27 -1.41 13.18 4.50
CA ASN A 27 -2.42 13.00 5.54
C ASN A 27 -2.70 11.49 5.63
N ARG A 28 -2.31 10.85 6.75
CA ARG A 28 -2.40 9.39 6.91
C ARG A 28 -3.77 8.84 6.56
N LYS A 29 -4.84 9.48 7.03
CA LYS A 29 -6.20 9.00 6.82
C LYS A 29 -6.61 9.11 5.35
N GLN A 30 -6.34 10.24 4.71
CA GLN A 30 -6.62 10.43 3.29
C GLN A 30 -5.83 9.42 2.43
N PHE A 31 -4.55 9.24 2.75
CA PHE A 31 -3.71 8.29 2.04
C PHE A 31 -4.20 6.84 2.21
N GLU A 32 -4.44 6.40 3.45
CA GLU A 32 -4.83 5.01 3.74
C GLU A 32 -6.25 4.68 3.28
N ASP A 33 -7.23 5.54 3.55
CA ASP A 33 -8.65 5.24 3.31
C ASP A 33 -9.05 5.49 1.84
N VAL A 34 -8.32 6.35 1.12
CA VAL A 34 -8.67 6.77 -0.24
C VAL A 34 -7.59 6.38 -1.23
N GLU A 35 -6.44 7.05 -1.19
CA GLU A 35 -5.44 6.96 -2.27
C GLU A 35 -4.86 5.55 -2.42
N LEU A 36 -4.58 4.88 -1.30
CA LEU A 36 -4.06 3.52 -1.27
C LEU A 36 -5.12 2.50 -1.70
N MET A 37 -6.37 2.66 -1.25
CA MET A 37 -7.47 1.77 -1.62
C MET A 37 -7.84 1.89 -3.10
N GLU A 38 -7.83 3.11 -3.65
CA GLU A 38 -7.99 3.37 -5.09
C GLU A 38 -6.84 2.76 -5.89
N PHE A 39 -5.59 2.93 -5.45
CA PHE A 39 -4.44 2.33 -6.10
C PHE A 39 -4.57 0.80 -6.24
N PHE A 40 -4.97 0.10 -5.17
CA PHE A 40 -5.13 -1.35 -5.25
C PHE A 40 -6.29 -1.76 -6.17
N ARG A 41 -7.41 -1.04 -6.11
CA ARG A 41 -8.56 -1.29 -6.98
C ARG A 41 -8.22 -1.13 -8.45
N ASP A 42 -7.49 -0.07 -8.80
CA ASP A 42 -7.06 0.22 -10.18
C ASP A 42 -6.06 -0.80 -10.74
N ASN A 43 -5.44 -1.59 -9.86
CA ASN A 43 -4.48 -2.64 -10.22
C ASN A 43 -5.03 -4.06 -9.94
N ASP A 44 -6.34 -4.23 -9.75
CA ASP A 44 -6.98 -5.53 -9.51
C ASP A 44 -6.47 -6.28 -8.26
N TYR A 45 -6.18 -5.52 -7.20
CA TYR A 45 -5.80 -6.04 -5.88
C TYR A 45 -6.82 -5.67 -4.81
N ILE A 46 -6.94 -6.53 -3.81
CA ILE A 46 -7.70 -6.29 -2.58
C ILE A 46 -6.70 -6.18 -1.44
N SER A 47 -6.89 -5.20 -0.56
CA SER A 47 -6.08 -5.06 0.65
C SER A 47 -6.96 -5.18 1.90
N LEU A 48 -6.47 -5.92 2.89
CA LEU A 48 -7.13 -6.08 4.19
C LEU A 48 -6.18 -5.63 5.30
N PRO A 49 -6.62 -4.75 6.22
CA PRO A 49 -5.80 -4.36 7.36
C PRO A 49 -5.29 -5.60 8.11
N THR A 50 -4.02 -5.59 8.49
CA THR A 50 -3.39 -6.69 9.19
C THR A 50 -2.59 -6.14 10.35
N HIS A 51 -2.79 -6.71 11.54
CA HIS A 51 -2.02 -6.34 12.72
C HIS A 51 -0.77 -7.23 12.83
N ILE A 52 0.41 -6.61 12.92
CA ILE A 52 1.68 -7.29 13.16
C ILE A 52 2.13 -6.98 14.59
N SER A 53 2.20 -8.02 15.43
CA SER A 53 2.64 -7.87 16.82
C SER A 53 4.08 -7.36 16.89
N GLY A 54 4.33 -6.40 17.77
CA GLY A 54 5.66 -5.80 17.97
C GLY A 54 5.95 -4.57 17.11
N LEU A 55 5.11 -4.25 16.12
CA LEU A 55 5.21 -2.98 15.38
C LEU A 55 4.38 -1.88 16.07
N SER A 56 4.97 -0.68 16.19
CA SER A 56 4.27 0.50 16.71
C SER A 56 3.20 0.96 15.72
N THR A 57 1.93 0.96 16.12
CA THR A 57 0.81 1.42 15.27
C THR A 57 0.87 2.92 14.95
N LYS A 58 1.66 3.69 15.72
CA LYS A 58 1.97 5.09 15.38
C LYS A 58 2.87 5.19 14.16
N ARG A 59 3.89 4.33 14.09
CA ARG A 59 4.92 4.36 13.04
C ARG A 59 4.60 3.48 11.84
N PHE A 60 3.80 2.44 12.03
CA PHE A 60 3.55 1.44 10.99
C PHE A 60 2.05 1.19 10.78
N THR A 61 1.69 0.96 9.52
CA THR A 61 0.43 0.31 9.12
C THR A 61 0.76 -0.91 8.27
N SER A 62 -0.09 -1.93 8.28
CA SER A 62 0.13 -3.12 7.46
C SER A 62 -1.16 -3.64 6.85
N TYR A 63 -1.05 -4.17 5.63
CA TYR A 63 -2.15 -4.67 4.82
C TYR A 63 -1.76 -6.00 4.18
N SER A 64 -2.58 -7.03 4.34
CA SER A 64 -2.47 -8.24 3.53
C SER A 64 -3.09 -7.98 2.16
N ILE A 65 -2.37 -8.33 1.09
CA ILE A 65 -2.77 -8.07 -0.29
C ILE A 65 -3.16 -9.38 -0.97
N PHE A 66 -4.25 -9.35 -1.74
CA PHE A 66 -4.85 -10.48 -2.44
C PHE A 66 -5.14 -10.09 -3.89
N THR A 67 -5.15 -11.06 -4.81
CA THR A 67 -5.64 -10.84 -6.17
C THR A 67 -7.18 -10.83 -6.19
N THR A 68 -7.78 -10.14 -7.16
CA THR A 68 -9.23 -10.20 -7.36
C THR A 68 -9.70 -11.49 -8.04
N GLU A 69 -8.85 -12.12 -8.86
CA GLU A 69 -9.13 -13.35 -9.59
C GLU A 69 -9.26 -14.59 -8.69
N ASP A 70 -8.49 -14.62 -7.60
CA ASP A 70 -8.49 -15.71 -6.62
C ASP A 70 -8.39 -15.11 -5.21
N LYS A 71 -9.56 -14.76 -4.65
CA LYS A 71 -9.69 -14.02 -3.39
C LYS A 71 -9.01 -14.71 -2.20
N ASP A 72 -8.72 -16.01 -2.30
CA ASP A 72 -8.05 -16.79 -1.27
C ASP A 72 -6.52 -16.79 -1.43
N ARG A 73 -5.99 -16.29 -2.54
CA ARG A 73 -4.56 -16.24 -2.81
C ARG A 73 -3.95 -14.92 -2.32
N LYS A 74 -3.44 -14.94 -1.09
CA LYS A 74 -2.59 -13.87 -0.56
C LYS A 74 -1.32 -13.72 -1.41
N VAL A 75 -1.10 -12.51 -1.92
CA VAL A 75 0.10 -12.11 -2.67
C VAL A 75 1.24 -11.79 -1.71
N GLY A 76 0.93 -11.17 -0.57
CA GLY A 76 1.88 -10.87 0.50
C GLY A 76 1.33 -9.80 1.43
N THR A 77 2.22 -9.13 2.17
CA THR A 77 1.89 -8.12 3.17
C THR A 77 2.63 -6.83 2.85
N LEU A 78 1.90 -5.75 2.60
CA LEU A 78 2.46 -4.41 2.54
C LEU A 78 2.58 -3.85 3.95
N ILE A 79 3.74 -3.32 4.30
CA ILE A 79 3.99 -2.57 5.54
C ILE A 79 4.42 -1.17 5.15
N ILE A 80 3.74 -0.17 5.70
CA ILE A 80 3.99 1.25 5.46
C ILE A 80 4.61 1.82 6.72
N GLU A 81 5.78 2.42 6.58
CA GLU A 81 6.46 3.13 7.65
C GLU A 81 6.27 4.64 7.48
N TYR A 82 5.91 5.30 8.57
CA TYR A 82 5.73 6.72 8.64
C TYR A 82 6.78 7.37 9.54
N LEU A 83 7.24 8.54 9.15
CA LEU A 83 8.05 9.42 9.96
C LEU A 83 7.31 10.74 10.14
N GLU A 84 7.17 11.17 11.39
CA GLU A 84 6.70 12.52 11.72
C GLU A 84 7.95 13.39 11.91
N ASP A 85 8.06 14.46 11.12
CA ASP A 85 9.16 15.42 11.27
C ASP A 85 8.84 16.46 12.36
N ASP A 86 9.85 17.28 12.72
CA ASP A 86 9.73 18.32 13.75
C ASP A 86 8.68 19.42 13.42
N THR A 87 8.04 19.34 12.24
CA THR A 87 6.98 20.25 11.80
C THR A 87 5.59 19.63 11.84
N ASP A 88 5.45 18.48 12.54
CA ASP A 88 4.22 17.67 12.62
C ASP A 88 3.72 17.20 11.24
N VAL A 89 4.60 17.17 10.23
CA VAL A 89 4.26 16.66 8.90
C VAL A 89 4.60 15.18 8.86
N LEU A 90 3.57 14.36 8.71
CA LEU A 90 3.75 12.93 8.51
C LEU A 90 4.20 12.64 7.08
N ARG A 91 5.22 11.81 6.93
CA ARG A 91 5.78 11.36 5.66
C ARG A 91 5.84 9.85 5.62
N ILE A 92 5.72 9.28 4.42
CA ILE A 92 6.02 7.86 4.23
C ILE A 92 7.53 7.71 4.12
N GLU A 93 8.15 7.08 5.11
CA GLU A 93 9.60 6.82 5.15
C GLU A 93 9.93 5.67 4.19
N GLN A 94 9.22 4.56 4.31
CA GLN A 94 9.47 3.37 3.50
C GLN A 94 8.22 2.49 3.34
N LEU A 95 8.19 1.73 2.26
CA LEU A 95 7.18 0.70 1.95
C LEU A 95 7.89 -0.65 1.82
N TYR A 96 7.57 -1.58 2.72
CA TYR A 96 8.08 -2.95 2.73
C TYR A 96 7.02 -3.92 2.21
N PHE A 97 7.46 -4.95 1.49
CA PHE A 97 6.59 -6.02 1.04
C PHE A 97 7.18 -7.37 1.44
N VAL A 98 6.38 -8.18 2.14
CA VAL A 98 6.79 -9.44 2.77
C VAL A 98 5.83 -10.57 2.45
#